data_AF-A0A5C4T2G1-F1
#
_entry.id   AF-A0A5C4T2G1-F1
#
_cell.length_a   1.000
_cell.length_b   1.000
_cell.length_c   1.000
_cell.angle_alpha   90.00
_cell.angle_beta   90.00
_cell.angle_gamma   90.00
#
_symmetry.space_group_name_H-M   'P 1'
#
loop_
_entity.id
_entity.type
_entity.pdbx_description
1 polymer ?
#
loop_
_entity_poly.entity_id
_entity_poly.type
_entity_poly.pdbx_seq_one_letter_code
_entity_poly.pdbx_strand_id
1 'polypeptide(L)'
;METIRNYIVEKYRQDPDTISVSVVPSPAPFSPVVDGLDVAVLVIRQSTHTDSTTHYIKDDIRIQERCLHPAKLEQWIVNGGNRSVIHWILQGEIVMDRNLYLEGLRHRLLEFPEELRAKKLIVEFDHFLKSFLQSKQYLMDGHLLDAYSNILAALCHWARITIIEEGIHPEVLVWAQVRKINPGVYKFYEELTSSHETMEKRIQLVVLACEFSVMSKMESCCTALLNVLHSREEPWSLQELMQIPQLDELQLDLSLLLNKLARKSLIREIVQASDDADSLLLQLKYTV
;
A
#
# COMPACT_ATOMS: atom_id res chain seq x y z
N MET A 1 -16.33 -28.43 -2.11
CA MET A 1 -14.96 -27.94 -1.87
C MET A 1 -13.88 -28.95 -2.26
N GLU A 2 -13.93 -30.19 -1.77
CA GLU A 2 -12.92 -31.21 -2.10
C GLU A 2 -12.76 -31.47 -3.62
N THR A 3 -13.88 -31.53 -4.36
CA THR A 3 -13.88 -31.68 -5.82
C THR A 3 -13.16 -30.54 -6.54
N ILE A 4 -13.30 -29.31 -6.06
CA ILE A 4 -12.60 -28.14 -6.63
C ILE A 4 -11.11 -28.25 -6.37
N ARG A 5 -10.71 -28.57 -5.13
CA ARG A 5 -9.28 -28.70 -4.79
C ARG A 5 -8.60 -29.74 -5.67
N ASN A 6 -9.22 -30.91 -5.83
CA ASN A 6 -8.68 -31.97 -6.67
C ASN A 6 -8.57 -31.54 -8.14
N TYR A 7 -9.58 -30.82 -8.66
CA TYR A 7 -9.54 -30.25 -10.01
C TYR A 7 -8.39 -29.25 -10.19
N ILE A 8 -8.21 -28.32 -9.24
CA ILE A 8 -7.16 -27.31 -9.28
C ILE A 8 -5.77 -27.94 -9.18
N VAL A 9 -5.58 -28.90 -8.26
CA VAL A 9 -4.32 -29.64 -8.13
C VAL A 9 -3.99 -30.35 -9.43
N GLU A 10 -4.92 -31.08 -10.03
CA GLU A 10 -4.66 -31.83 -11.26
C GLU A 10 -4.36 -30.89 -12.44
N LYS A 11 -5.05 -29.75 -12.54
CA LYS A 11 -4.81 -28.72 -13.56
C LYS A 11 -3.38 -28.18 -13.54
N TYR A 12 -2.81 -27.95 -12.36
CA TYR A 12 -1.49 -27.30 -12.21
C TYR A 12 -0.33 -28.26 -11.89
N ARG A 13 -0.61 -29.51 -11.52
CA ARG A 13 0.40 -30.50 -11.12
C ARG A 13 1.51 -30.67 -12.16
N GLN A 14 1.14 -30.70 -13.44
CA GLN A 14 2.07 -30.95 -14.55
C GLN A 14 2.72 -29.67 -15.10
N ASP A 15 2.30 -28.49 -14.66
CA ASP A 15 2.85 -27.23 -15.14
C ASP A 15 4.17 -26.91 -14.41
N PRO A 16 5.34 -26.95 -15.09
CA PRO A 16 6.63 -26.66 -14.46
C PRO A 16 6.76 -25.21 -14.01
N ASP A 17 5.96 -24.28 -14.57
CA ASP A 17 6.02 -22.87 -14.21
C ASP A 17 5.22 -22.54 -12.95
N THR A 18 4.35 -23.44 -12.49
CA THR A 18 3.54 -23.19 -11.29
C THR A 18 4.36 -23.38 -10.03
N ILE A 19 4.52 -22.31 -9.27
CA ILE A 19 5.25 -22.29 -8.01
C ILE A 19 4.33 -22.76 -6.89
N SER A 20 3.14 -22.19 -6.80
CA SER A 20 2.22 -22.46 -5.70
C SER A 20 0.77 -22.15 -6.07
N VAL A 21 -0.15 -22.80 -5.37
CA VAL A 21 -1.58 -22.65 -5.55
C VAL A 21 -2.28 -22.67 -4.20
N SER A 22 -3.12 -21.67 -3.96
CA SER A 22 -3.95 -21.53 -2.76
C SER A 22 -5.42 -21.36 -3.14
N VAL A 23 -6.31 -22.01 -2.38
CA VAL A 23 -7.76 -21.95 -2.56
C VAL A 23 -8.38 -21.25 -1.36
N VAL A 24 -9.14 -20.20 -1.63
CA VAL A 24 -9.77 -19.35 -0.62
C VAL A 24 -11.29 -19.46 -0.79
N PRO A 25 -11.99 -20.19 0.09
CA PRO A 25 -13.44 -20.17 0.10
C PRO A 25 -13.94 -18.83 0.61
N SER A 26 -15.01 -18.30 0.01
CA SER A 26 -15.73 -17.16 0.57
C SER A 26 -17.14 -17.58 0.97
N PRO A 27 -17.37 -17.86 2.26
CA PRO A 27 -18.71 -18.21 2.73
C PRO A 27 -19.67 -17.01 2.76
N ALA A 28 -19.17 -15.77 2.56
CA ALA A 28 -19.94 -14.56 2.76
C ALA A 28 -20.36 -13.90 1.43
N PRO A 29 -21.66 -13.57 1.24
CA PRO A 29 -22.21 -13.10 -0.04
C PRO A 29 -21.74 -11.70 -0.45
N PHE A 30 -21.30 -10.87 0.50
CA PHE A 30 -20.81 -9.50 0.25
C PHE A 30 -19.30 -9.37 0.46
N SER A 31 -18.58 -10.49 0.47
CA SER A 31 -17.14 -10.47 0.71
C SER A 31 -16.40 -9.90 -0.50
N PRO A 32 -15.67 -8.77 -0.36
CA PRO A 32 -14.80 -8.27 -1.42
C PRO A 32 -13.54 -9.14 -1.58
N VAL A 33 -13.37 -10.18 -0.75
CA VAL A 33 -12.22 -11.09 -0.82
C VAL A 33 -12.18 -11.82 -2.16
N VAL A 34 -13.34 -12.17 -2.72
CA VAL A 34 -13.43 -12.95 -3.97
C VAL A 34 -14.36 -12.31 -4.99
N ASP A 35 -14.51 -10.98 -4.93
CA ASP A 35 -15.31 -10.21 -5.88
C ASP A 35 -16.76 -10.72 -6.08
N GLY A 36 -17.38 -11.25 -5.01
CA GLY A 36 -18.75 -11.79 -5.03
C GLY A 36 -18.91 -13.19 -5.64
N LEU A 37 -17.81 -13.85 -5.96
CA LEU A 37 -17.76 -15.26 -6.38
C LEU A 37 -17.73 -16.18 -5.16
N ASP A 38 -17.71 -17.49 -5.38
CA ASP A 38 -17.84 -18.47 -4.29
C ASP A 38 -16.45 -18.91 -3.78
N VAL A 39 -15.46 -18.95 -4.67
CA VAL A 39 -14.08 -19.36 -4.38
C VAL A 39 -13.09 -18.50 -5.16
N ALA A 40 -11.98 -18.10 -4.53
CA ALA A 40 -10.80 -17.60 -5.23
C ALA A 40 -9.68 -18.65 -5.23
N VAL A 41 -8.98 -18.75 -6.35
CA VAL A 41 -7.79 -19.58 -6.55
C VAL A 41 -6.65 -18.64 -6.89
N LEU A 42 -5.68 -18.56 -5.99
CA LEU A 42 -4.44 -17.81 -6.19
C LEU A 42 -3.38 -18.77 -6.73
N VAL A 43 -2.85 -18.48 -7.92
CA VAL A 43 -1.83 -19.29 -8.59
C VAL A 43 -0.60 -18.42 -8.79
N ILE A 44 0.55 -18.84 -8.28
CA ILE A 44 1.81 -18.13 -8.47
C ILE A 44 2.64 -18.85 -9.52
N ARG A 45 3.10 -18.13 -10.54
CA ARG A 45 3.86 -18.69 -11.66
C ARG A 45 5.11 -17.90 -11.96
N GLN A 46 6.17 -18.58 -12.40
CA GLN A 46 7.45 -17.93 -12.72
C GLN A 46 7.41 -17.09 -14.01
N SER A 47 6.50 -17.40 -14.94
CA SER A 47 6.45 -16.71 -16.23
C SER A 47 5.89 -15.29 -16.09
N THR A 48 6.60 -14.30 -16.63
CA THR A 48 6.30 -12.86 -16.50
C THR A 48 5.08 -12.41 -17.32
N HIS A 49 4.54 -13.25 -18.21
CA HIS A 49 3.34 -12.98 -19.01
C HIS A 49 2.06 -13.54 -18.38
N THR A 50 2.10 -13.99 -17.13
CA THR A 50 1.03 -14.81 -16.54
C THR A 50 0.01 -14.08 -15.68
N ASP A 51 0.16 -12.76 -15.49
CA ASP A 51 -0.83 -11.95 -14.78
C ASP A 51 -2.17 -12.02 -15.50
N SER A 52 -3.09 -12.82 -14.96
CA SER A 52 -4.38 -13.08 -15.57
C SER A 52 -5.43 -13.37 -14.52
N THR A 53 -6.66 -12.95 -14.80
CA THR A 53 -7.83 -13.25 -13.99
C THR A 53 -8.85 -13.94 -14.88
N THR A 54 -9.25 -15.16 -14.51
CA THR A 54 -10.23 -15.95 -15.23
C THR A 54 -11.40 -16.28 -14.31
N HIS A 55 -12.62 -16.11 -14.81
CA HIS A 55 -13.84 -16.52 -14.11
C HIS A 55 -14.44 -17.73 -14.81
N TYR A 56 -14.78 -18.76 -14.05
CA TYR A 56 -15.44 -19.95 -14.58
C TYR A 56 -16.33 -20.61 -13.53
N ILE A 57 -17.20 -21.51 -13.98
CA ILE A 57 -18.08 -22.28 -13.11
C ILE A 57 -17.69 -23.74 -13.19
N LYS A 58 -17.60 -24.40 -12.03
CA LYS A 58 -17.44 -25.84 -11.93
C LYS A 58 -18.34 -26.36 -10.82
N ASP A 59 -19.17 -27.35 -11.13
CA ASP A 59 -20.10 -27.99 -10.18
C ASP A 59 -20.98 -26.94 -9.46
N ASP A 60 -21.55 -26.00 -10.21
CA ASP A 60 -22.34 -24.85 -9.74
C ASP A 60 -21.62 -23.86 -8.81
N ILE A 61 -20.29 -23.98 -8.68
CA ILE A 61 -19.47 -23.08 -7.88
C ILE A 61 -18.75 -22.10 -8.82
N ARG A 62 -18.94 -20.80 -8.59
CA ARG A 62 -18.32 -19.71 -9.35
C ARG A 62 -16.93 -19.44 -8.78
N ILE A 63 -15.92 -19.57 -9.64
CA ILE A 63 -14.51 -19.54 -9.26
C ILE A 63 -13.84 -18.33 -9.91
N GLN A 64 -13.09 -17.58 -9.11
CA GLN A 64 -12.11 -16.62 -9.56
C GLN A 64 -10.73 -17.26 -9.53
N GLU A 65 -10.05 -17.34 -10.66
CA GLU A 65 -8.66 -17.78 -10.70
C GLU A 65 -7.77 -16.60 -11.05
N ARG A 66 -6.80 -16.30 -10.18
CA ARG A 66 -5.80 -15.25 -10.40
C ARG A 66 -4.43 -15.89 -10.50
N CYS A 67 -3.84 -15.82 -11.68
CA CYS A 67 -2.43 -16.17 -11.88
C CYS A 67 -1.59 -14.91 -11.74
N LEU A 68 -0.52 -14.96 -10.95
CA LEU A 68 0.37 -13.82 -10.70
C LEU A 68 1.84 -14.25 -10.76
N HIS A 69 2.69 -13.34 -11.24
CA HIS A 69 4.13 -13.44 -11.03
C HIS A 69 4.51 -13.08 -9.56
N PRO A 70 5.52 -13.71 -8.94
CA PRO A 70 5.99 -13.37 -7.59
C PRO A 70 6.20 -11.88 -7.34
N ALA A 71 6.83 -11.16 -8.27
CA ALA A 71 7.07 -9.72 -8.14
C ALA A 71 5.75 -8.92 -8.04
N LYS A 72 4.70 -9.36 -8.76
CA LYS A 72 3.38 -8.71 -8.68
C LYS A 72 2.71 -8.95 -7.34
N LEU A 73 2.84 -10.16 -6.82
CA LEU A 73 2.35 -10.52 -5.49
C LEU A 73 3.01 -9.66 -4.39
N GLU A 74 4.34 -9.52 -4.46
CA GLU A 74 5.11 -8.66 -3.55
C GLU A 74 4.64 -7.20 -3.62
N GLN A 75 4.48 -6.66 -4.83
CA GLN A 75 3.94 -5.31 -5.03
C GLN A 75 2.55 -5.15 -4.39
N TRP A 76 1.66 -6.14 -4.52
CA TRP A 76 0.32 -6.08 -3.92
C TRP A 76 0.35 -6.14 -2.39
N ILE A 77 1.27 -6.91 -1.83
CA ILE A 77 1.47 -7.00 -0.39
C ILE A 77 1.85 -5.63 0.19
N VAL A 78 2.73 -4.91 -0.50
CA VAL A 78 3.25 -3.62 -0.04
C VAL A 78 2.28 -2.47 -0.31
N ASN A 79 1.78 -2.33 -1.55
CA ASN A 79 1.03 -1.15 -1.96
C ASN A 79 -0.43 -1.14 -1.51
N GLY A 80 -0.95 -2.28 -1.01
CA GLY A 80 -2.34 -2.39 -0.56
C GLY A 80 -3.39 -2.23 -1.66
N GLY A 81 -2.97 -2.19 -2.94
CA GLY A 81 -3.84 -2.06 -4.12
C GLY A 81 -4.81 -3.24 -4.29
N ASN A 82 -4.52 -4.39 -3.65
CA ASN A 82 -5.46 -5.48 -3.49
C ASN A 82 -5.44 -6.01 -2.05
N ARG A 83 -6.29 -5.44 -1.18
CA ARG A 83 -6.35 -5.81 0.25
C ARG A 83 -6.71 -7.27 0.49
N SER A 84 -7.38 -7.90 -0.47
CA SER A 84 -7.75 -9.32 -0.40
C SER A 84 -6.51 -10.22 -0.49
N VAL A 85 -5.38 -9.75 -1.04
CA VAL A 85 -4.16 -10.56 -1.19
C VAL A 85 -3.62 -11.08 0.15
N ILE A 86 -3.64 -10.23 1.19
CA ILE A 86 -3.17 -10.62 2.53
C ILE A 86 -4.08 -11.70 3.09
N HIS A 87 -5.40 -11.54 2.92
CA HIS A 87 -6.36 -12.55 3.32
C HIS A 87 -6.16 -13.87 2.56
N TRP A 88 -5.91 -13.82 1.25
CA TRP A 88 -5.67 -15.03 0.44
C TRP A 88 -4.43 -15.81 0.91
N ILE A 89 -3.37 -15.12 1.29
CA ILE A 89 -2.14 -15.76 1.76
C ILE A 89 -2.34 -16.33 3.18
N LEU A 90 -2.94 -15.55 4.08
CA LEU A 90 -3.09 -15.93 5.49
C LEU A 90 -4.18 -16.98 5.73
N GLN A 91 -5.30 -16.91 5.00
CA GLN A 91 -6.49 -17.75 5.23
C GLN A 91 -6.72 -18.79 4.14
N GLY A 92 -6.04 -18.67 2.99
CA GLY A 92 -6.17 -19.63 1.90
C GLY A 92 -5.57 -20.99 2.24
N GLU A 93 -6.23 -22.05 1.79
CA GLU A 93 -5.69 -23.40 1.88
C GLU A 93 -4.68 -23.61 0.75
N ILE A 94 -3.41 -23.81 1.11
CA ILE A 94 -2.35 -24.09 0.15
C ILE A 94 -2.51 -25.54 -0.33
N VAL A 95 -2.88 -25.73 -1.59
CA VAL A 95 -3.10 -27.05 -2.19
C VAL A 95 -1.89 -27.56 -2.98
N MET A 96 -0.98 -26.66 -3.35
CA MET A 96 0.32 -26.98 -3.95
C MET A 96 1.33 -25.89 -3.60
N ASP A 97 2.55 -26.26 -3.21
CA ASP A 97 3.61 -25.29 -2.90
C ASP A 97 5.00 -25.87 -3.15
N ARG A 98 5.67 -25.41 -4.21
CA ARG A 98 7.04 -25.80 -4.53
C ARG A 98 8.00 -24.92 -3.74
N ASN A 99 8.97 -25.54 -3.08
CA ASN A 99 9.95 -24.86 -2.23
C ASN A 99 9.34 -24.04 -1.08
N LEU A 100 8.10 -24.35 -0.66
CA LEU A 100 7.40 -23.66 0.44
C LEU A 100 7.30 -22.14 0.22
N TYR A 101 7.06 -21.71 -1.02
CA TYR A 101 7.01 -20.29 -1.37
C TYR A 101 5.87 -19.56 -0.65
N LEU A 102 4.63 -20.05 -0.75
CA LEU A 102 3.49 -19.38 -0.09
C LEU A 102 3.52 -19.57 1.42
N GLU A 103 4.00 -20.70 1.91
CA GLU A 103 4.15 -20.91 3.35
C GLU A 103 5.22 -19.98 3.95
N GLY A 104 6.36 -19.80 3.27
CA GLY A 104 7.39 -18.83 3.66
C GLY A 104 6.87 -17.39 3.58
N LEU A 105 6.07 -17.08 2.56
CA LEU A 105 5.42 -15.78 2.43
C LEU A 105 4.43 -15.51 3.58
N ARG A 106 3.61 -16.51 3.92
CA ARG A 106 2.69 -16.47 5.07
C ARG A 106 3.45 -16.21 6.37
N HIS A 107 4.55 -16.91 6.60
CA HIS A 107 5.39 -16.68 7.78
C HIS A 107 5.90 -15.24 7.84
N ARG A 108 6.45 -14.72 6.74
CA ARG A 108 6.95 -13.34 6.66
C ARG A 108 5.85 -12.30 6.91
N LEU A 109 4.62 -12.56 6.45
CA LEU A 109 3.47 -11.71 6.75
C LEU A 109 3.03 -11.81 8.22
N LEU A 110 3.15 -12.98 8.86
CA LEU A 110 2.81 -13.09 10.29
C LEU A 110 3.85 -12.41 11.18
N GLU A 111 5.14 -12.48 10.81
CA GLU A 111 6.24 -11.83 11.54
C GLU A 111 6.25 -10.31 11.37
N PHE A 112 5.75 -9.81 10.24
CA PHE A 112 5.76 -8.41 9.83
C PHE A 112 7.11 -7.71 10.08
N PRO A 113 8.18 -8.12 9.37
CA PRO A 113 9.55 -7.67 9.62
C PRO A 113 9.72 -6.18 9.32
N GLU A 114 10.76 -5.59 9.89
CA GLU A 114 11.03 -4.14 9.82
C GLU A 114 11.12 -3.60 8.38
N GLU A 115 11.76 -4.33 7.46
CA GLU A 115 11.83 -3.93 6.05
C GLU A 115 10.43 -3.80 5.43
N LEU A 116 9.55 -4.77 5.68
CA LEU A 116 8.18 -4.74 5.19
C LEU A 116 7.38 -3.62 5.86
N ARG A 117 7.63 -3.35 7.14
CA ARG A 117 7.02 -2.21 7.86
C ARG A 117 7.45 -0.88 7.24
N ALA A 118 8.73 -0.67 6.99
CA ALA A 118 9.25 0.56 6.40
C ALA A 118 8.67 0.83 5.01
N LYS A 119 8.57 -0.22 4.16
CA LYS A 119 7.93 -0.12 2.84
C LYS A 119 6.43 0.23 2.95
N LYS A 120 5.70 -0.40 3.87
CA LYS A 120 4.28 -0.06 4.09
C LYS A 120 4.09 1.35 4.67
N LEU A 121 4.97 1.79 5.56
CA LEU A 121 4.91 3.13 6.15
C LEU A 121 5.04 4.21 5.08
N ILE A 122 6.03 4.10 4.19
CA ILE A 122 6.22 5.13 3.15
C ILE A 122 5.05 5.14 2.16
N VAL A 123 4.50 3.98 1.80
CA VAL A 123 3.30 3.90 0.94
C VAL A 123 2.10 4.58 1.60
N GLU A 124 1.81 4.26 2.86
CA GLU A 124 0.67 4.87 3.55
C GLU A 124 0.90 6.38 3.80
N PHE A 125 2.15 6.79 4.02
CA PHE A 125 2.51 8.19 4.14
C PHE A 125 2.37 8.98 2.83
N ASP A 126 2.72 8.39 1.69
CA ASP A 126 2.53 8.98 0.35
C ASP A 126 1.05 9.29 0.10
N HIS A 127 0.17 8.30 0.32
CA HIS A 127 -1.27 8.46 0.17
C HIS A 127 -1.87 9.46 1.18
N PHE A 128 -1.39 9.41 2.43
CA PHE A 128 -1.74 10.40 3.46
C PHE A 128 -1.38 11.80 2.98
N LEU A 129 -0.13 12.02 2.54
CA LEU A 129 0.39 13.33 2.18
C LEU A 129 -0.40 13.94 1.02
N LYS A 130 -0.68 13.13 -0.01
CA LYS A 130 -1.49 13.55 -1.15
C LYS A 130 -2.89 14.00 -0.73
N SER A 131 -3.61 13.15 0.00
CA SER A 131 -4.98 13.43 0.46
C SER A 131 -5.02 14.62 1.43
N PHE A 132 -4.04 14.71 2.33
CA PHE A 132 -3.92 15.80 3.29
C PHE A 132 -3.71 17.15 2.61
N LEU A 133 -2.78 17.23 1.64
CA LEU A 133 -2.52 18.48 0.91
C LEU A 133 -3.70 18.89 0.03
N GLN A 134 -4.36 17.93 -0.62
CA GLN A 134 -5.59 18.20 -1.38
C GLN A 134 -6.69 18.76 -0.48
N SER A 135 -6.88 18.17 0.71
CA SER A 135 -7.84 18.70 1.68
C SER A 135 -7.53 20.13 2.10
N LYS A 136 -6.26 20.45 2.39
CA LYS A 136 -5.83 21.82 2.73
C LYS A 136 -6.15 22.80 1.60
N GLN A 137 -5.87 22.43 0.35
CA GLN A 137 -6.15 23.28 -0.80
C GLN A 137 -7.66 23.51 -0.98
N TYR A 138 -8.46 22.45 -0.98
CA TYR A 138 -9.92 22.57 -1.12
C TYR A 138 -10.56 23.36 0.02
N LEU A 139 -10.05 23.23 1.24
CA LEU A 139 -10.50 24.03 2.37
C LEU A 139 -10.22 25.52 2.17
N MET A 140 -9.03 25.87 1.66
CA MET A 140 -8.68 27.26 1.34
C MET A 140 -9.56 27.84 0.23
N ASP A 141 -9.91 27.01 -0.76
CA ASP A 141 -10.74 27.41 -1.90
C ASP A 141 -12.25 27.40 -1.58
N GLY A 142 -12.66 26.98 -0.37
CA GLY A 142 -14.05 26.91 0.05
C GLY A 142 -14.83 25.68 -0.47
N HIS A 143 -14.15 24.71 -1.09
CA HIS A 143 -14.72 23.46 -1.58
C HIS A 143 -14.86 22.43 -0.46
N LEU A 144 -15.79 22.68 0.48
CA LEU A 144 -15.87 21.93 1.75
C LEU A 144 -16.16 20.42 1.59
N LEU A 145 -16.92 20.00 0.58
CA LEU A 145 -17.24 18.58 0.37
C LEU A 145 -16.01 17.79 -0.12
N ASP A 146 -15.23 18.39 -1.02
CA ASP A 146 -13.97 17.83 -1.51
C ASP A 146 -12.90 17.82 -0.41
N ALA A 147 -12.83 18.90 0.38
CA ALA A 147 -11.96 18.98 1.55
C ALA A 147 -12.30 17.90 2.59
N TYR A 148 -13.58 17.65 2.83
CA TYR A 148 -14.07 16.59 3.72
C TYR A 148 -13.68 15.20 3.24
N SER A 149 -13.91 14.90 1.96
CA SER A 149 -13.61 13.59 1.38
C SER A 149 -12.12 13.27 1.48
N ASN A 150 -11.27 14.27 1.18
CA ASN A 150 -9.82 14.14 1.24
C ASN A 150 -9.28 14.06 2.68
N ILE A 151 -9.83 14.82 3.64
CA ILE A 151 -9.36 14.72 5.03
C ILE A 151 -9.74 13.38 5.66
N LEU A 152 -10.91 12.84 5.30
CA LEU A 152 -11.34 11.52 5.75
C LEU A 152 -10.41 10.43 5.21
N ALA A 153 -10.00 10.52 3.94
CA ALA A 153 -9.00 9.63 3.36
C ALA A 153 -7.65 9.75 4.08
N ALA A 154 -7.16 10.98 4.30
CA ALA A 154 -5.93 11.23 5.05
C ALA A 154 -5.99 10.63 6.47
N LEU A 155 -7.10 10.81 7.19
CA LEU A 155 -7.29 10.25 8.52
C LEU A 155 -7.27 8.71 8.51
N CYS A 156 -7.82 8.09 7.46
CA CYS A 156 -7.74 6.63 7.29
C CYS A 156 -6.28 6.16 7.09
N HIS A 157 -5.47 6.88 6.31
CA HIS A 157 -4.06 6.57 6.14
C HIS A 157 -3.26 6.81 7.43
N TRP A 158 -3.56 7.87 8.17
CA TRP A 158 -2.99 8.11 9.50
C TRP A 158 -3.27 6.92 10.45
N ALA A 159 -4.51 6.42 10.50
CA ALA A 159 -4.83 5.25 11.31
C ALA A 159 -3.97 4.03 10.95
N ARG A 160 -3.72 3.79 9.66
CA ARG A 160 -2.86 2.68 9.21
C ARG A 160 -1.39 2.90 9.57
N ILE A 161 -0.87 4.12 9.39
CA ILE A 161 0.49 4.48 9.83
C ILE A 161 0.65 4.14 11.32
N THR A 162 -0.30 4.58 12.16
CA THR A 162 -0.28 4.28 13.60
C THR A 162 -0.31 2.78 13.91
N ILE A 163 -1.06 1.98 13.14
CA ILE A 163 -1.10 0.53 13.31
C ILE A 163 0.25 -0.12 12.92
N ILE A 164 0.86 0.34 11.82
CA ILE A 164 2.15 -0.20 11.35
C ILE A 164 3.29 0.14 12.32
N GLU A 165 3.28 1.34 12.90
CA GLU A 165 4.27 1.76 13.90
C GLU A 165 4.30 0.83 15.13
N GLU A 166 3.16 0.25 15.50
CA GLU A 166 3.05 -0.73 16.58
C GLU A 166 3.46 -2.16 16.16
N GLY A 167 3.96 -2.32 14.93
CA GLY A 167 4.38 -3.62 14.40
C GLY A 167 3.21 -4.53 14.01
N ILE A 168 2.03 -3.97 13.75
CA ILE A 168 0.81 -4.72 13.43
C ILE A 168 0.38 -4.46 11.99
N HIS A 169 -0.06 -5.48 11.27
CA HIS A 169 -0.62 -5.29 9.94
C HIS A 169 -1.97 -4.57 9.97
N PRO A 170 -2.16 -3.50 9.18
CA PRO A 170 -3.48 -2.89 9.00
C PRO A 170 -4.44 -3.87 8.32
N GLU A 171 -5.53 -4.19 9.00
CA GLU A 171 -6.61 -5.02 8.47
C GLU A 171 -7.65 -4.19 7.70
N VAL A 172 -8.61 -4.88 7.09
CA VAL A 172 -9.76 -4.27 6.43
C VAL A 172 -10.57 -3.40 7.40
N LEU A 173 -10.75 -3.84 8.65
CA LEU A 173 -11.48 -3.12 9.70
C LEU A 173 -10.56 -2.17 10.48
N VAL A 174 -9.88 -1.28 9.76
CA VAL A 174 -8.88 -0.35 10.31
C VAL A 174 -9.36 0.45 11.53
N TRP A 175 -10.60 0.92 11.54
CA TRP A 175 -11.14 1.71 12.66
C TRP A 175 -11.34 0.89 13.93
N ALA A 176 -11.69 -0.39 13.80
CA ALA A 176 -11.83 -1.28 14.94
C ALA A 176 -10.47 -1.61 15.56
N GLN A 177 -9.43 -1.76 14.71
CA GLN A 177 -8.05 -1.93 15.15
C GLN A 177 -7.53 -0.66 15.83
N VAL A 178 -7.59 0.50 15.15
CA VAL A 178 -7.02 1.74 15.68
C VAL A 178 -7.73 2.19 16.97
N ARG A 179 -9.02 1.90 17.14
CA ARG A 179 -9.73 2.19 18.40
C ARG A 179 -9.10 1.49 19.61
N LYS A 180 -8.53 0.29 19.42
CA LYS A 180 -7.83 -0.45 20.48
C LYS A 180 -6.39 0.03 20.66
N ILE A 181 -5.72 0.33 19.55
CA ILE A 181 -4.30 0.68 19.51
C ILE A 181 -4.07 2.15 19.92
N ASN A 182 -4.77 3.07 19.26
CA ASN A 182 -4.70 4.50 19.53
C ASN A 182 -6.11 5.13 19.46
N PRO A 183 -6.84 5.13 20.60
CA PRO A 183 -8.16 5.75 20.70
C PRO A 183 -8.18 7.23 20.31
N GLY A 184 -7.06 7.94 20.41
CA GLY A 184 -6.95 9.34 20.01
C GLY A 184 -7.18 9.57 18.52
N VAL A 185 -6.61 8.70 17.67
CA VAL A 185 -6.86 8.75 16.21
C VAL A 185 -8.32 8.45 15.89
N TYR A 186 -8.91 7.46 16.59
CA TYR A 186 -10.34 7.14 16.43
C TYR A 186 -11.24 8.32 16.78
N LYS A 187 -10.92 9.08 17.85
CA LYS A 187 -11.69 10.26 18.25
C LYS A 187 -11.73 11.34 17.16
N PHE A 188 -10.66 11.54 16.40
CA PHE A 188 -10.70 12.49 15.27
C PHE A 188 -11.69 12.09 14.19
N TYR A 189 -11.96 10.80 14.00
CA TYR A 189 -13.01 10.33 13.09
C TYR A 189 -14.40 10.66 13.65
N GLU A 190 -14.60 10.46 14.96
CA GLU A 190 -15.84 10.85 15.64
C GLU A 190 -16.08 12.37 15.55
N GLU A 191 -15.06 13.18 15.82
CA GLU A 191 -15.14 14.64 15.74
C GLU A 191 -15.42 15.13 14.31
N LEU A 192 -14.82 14.49 13.30
CA LEU A 192 -15.06 14.81 11.89
C LEU A 192 -16.50 14.51 11.45
N THR A 193 -17.07 13.41 11.94
CA THR A 193 -18.37 12.89 11.47
C THR A 193 -19.55 13.42 12.29
N SER A 194 -19.39 13.52 13.61
CA SER A 194 -20.51 13.57 14.56
C SER A 194 -20.49 14.79 15.48
N SER A 195 -19.47 15.65 15.43
CA SER A 195 -19.46 16.86 16.26
C SER A 195 -20.50 17.89 15.81
N HIS A 196 -20.90 18.76 16.74
CA HIS A 196 -21.89 19.81 16.51
C HIS A 196 -21.33 21.05 15.79
N GLU A 197 -20.04 21.07 15.48
CA GLU A 197 -19.39 22.17 14.78
C GLU A 197 -19.72 22.18 13.28
N THR A 198 -19.44 23.32 12.63
CA THR A 198 -19.58 23.42 11.17
C THR A 198 -18.64 22.45 10.45
N MET A 199 -19.01 22.02 9.24
CA MET A 199 -18.15 21.15 8.42
C MET A 199 -16.73 21.71 8.28
N GLU A 200 -16.61 23.00 8.01
CA GLU A 200 -15.34 23.69 7.88
C GLU A 200 -14.46 23.55 9.13
N LYS A 201 -15.01 23.84 10.32
CA LYS A 201 -14.27 23.72 11.59
C LYS A 201 -13.87 22.28 11.90
N ARG A 202 -14.73 21.30 11.59
CA ARG A 202 -14.43 19.87 11.75
C ARG A 202 -13.25 19.46 10.87
N ILE A 203 -13.22 19.90 9.61
CA ILE A 203 -12.09 19.68 8.71
C ILE A 203 -10.83 20.38 9.24
N GLN A 204 -10.92 21.65 9.65
CA GLN A 204 -9.81 22.41 10.21
C GLN A 204 -9.17 21.74 11.43
N LEU A 205 -9.99 21.20 12.33
CA LEU A 205 -9.53 20.46 13.50
C LEU A 205 -8.70 19.24 13.11
N VAL A 206 -9.19 18.41 12.19
CA VAL A 206 -8.48 17.21 11.75
C VAL A 206 -7.22 17.56 10.94
N VAL A 207 -7.29 18.59 10.09
CA VAL A 207 -6.11 19.11 9.37
C VAL A 207 -5.02 19.51 10.37
N LEU A 208 -5.36 20.25 11.42
CA LEU A 208 -4.42 20.66 12.46
C LEU A 208 -3.81 19.44 13.17
N ALA A 209 -4.63 18.46 13.53
CA ALA A 209 -4.18 17.23 14.17
C ALA A 209 -3.22 16.42 13.30
N CYS A 210 -3.54 16.27 12.00
CA CYS A 210 -2.67 15.62 11.02
C CYS A 210 -1.34 16.36 10.87
N GLU A 211 -1.37 17.71 10.85
CA GLU A 211 -0.16 18.55 10.75
C GLU A 211 0.77 18.39 11.95
N PHE A 212 0.25 18.19 13.16
CA PHE A 212 1.10 17.94 14.33
C PHE A 212 1.51 16.48 14.50
N SER A 213 0.62 15.53 14.19
CA SER A 213 0.81 14.13 14.58
C SER A 213 1.53 13.31 13.51
N VAL A 214 1.23 13.54 12.24
CA VAL A 214 1.78 12.72 11.14
C VAL A 214 2.98 13.40 10.52
N MET A 215 2.92 14.73 10.32
CA MET A 215 4.03 15.46 9.72
C MET A 215 5.28 15.53 10.60
N SER A 216 5.12 15.44 11.93
CA SER A 216 6.24 15.34 12.87
C SER A 216 6.98 14.00 12.76
N LYS A 217 6.36 12.98 12.16
CA LYS A 217 6.90 11.64 11.95
C LYS A 217 7.30 11.38 10.50
N MET A 218 7.38 12.43 9.68
CA MET A 218 7.69 12.31 8.26
C MET A 218 8.99 11.55 8.01
N GLU A 219 10.04 11.84 8.79
CA GLU A 219 11.35 11.20 8.65
C GLU A 219 11.25 9.68 8.88
N SER A 220 10.61 9.24 9.97
CA SER A 220 10.44 7.81 10.27
C SER A 220 9.51 7.11 9.28
N CYS A 221 8.53 7.81 8.71
CA CYS A 221 7.68 7.24 7.66
C CYS A 221 8.44 7.07 6.34
N CYS A 222 9.42 7.94 6.06
CA CYS A 222 10.15 7.97 4.80
C CYS A 222 11.51 7.25 4.85
N THR A 223 11.81 6.49 5.90
CA THR A 223 13.11 5.83 6.08
C THR A 223 13.53 4.98 4.88
N ALA A 224 12.59 4.30 4.21
CA ALA A 224 12.89 3.52 3.00
C ALA A 224 13.49 4.39 1.88
N LEU A 225 12.93 5.57 1.61
CA LEU A 225 13.45 6.53 0.62
C LEU A 225 14.73 7.20 1.12
N LEU A 226 14.79 7.58 2.40
CA LEU A 226 15.99 8.20 2.98
C LEU A 226 17.19 7.26 2.94
N ASN A 227 17.00 5.96 3.16
CA ASN A 227 18.05 4.95 3.04
C ASN A 227 18.59 4.85 1.61
N VAL A 228 17.71 4.96 0.61
CA VAL A 228 18.13 5.01 -0.81
C VAL A 228 18.94 6.27 -1.09
N LEU A 229 18.50 7.44 -0.58
CA LEU A 229 19.26 8.68 -0.75
C LEU A 229 20.63 8.62 -0.09
N HIS A 230 20.76 7.97 1.07
CA HIS A 230 22.03 7.74 1.76
C HIS A 230 22.92 6.66 1.12
N SER A 231 22.44 5.91 0.13
CA SER A 231 23.18 4.76 -0.38
C SER A 231 24.40 5.14 -1.22
N ARG A 232 24.55 6.41 -1.60
CA ARG A 232 25.71 6.97 -2.30
C ARG A 232 25.94 8.43 -1.88
N GLU A 233 27.14 8.94 -2.11
CA GLU A 233 27.47 10.33 -1.80
C GLU A 233 26.92 11.29 -2.86
N GLU A 234 26.80 10.85 -4.11
CA GLU A 234 26.35 11.68 -5.22
C GLU A 234 24.83 11.96 -5.18
N PRO A 235 24.38 13.19 -5.47
CA PRO A 235 22.97 13.53 -5.51
C PRO A 235 22.19 12.71 -6.54
N TRP A 236 20.96 12.34 -6.20
CA TRP A 236 20.03 11.59 -7.04
C TRP A 236 19.14 12.52 -7.85
N SER A 237 19.05 12.31 -9.16
CA SER A 237 17.95 12.86 -9.96
C SER A 237 16.66 12.06 -9.74
N LEU A 238 15.51 12.70 -10.00
CA LEU A 238 14.22 12.00 -9.97
C LEU A 238 14.19 10.80 -10.92
N GLN A 239 14.78 10.94 -12.11
CA GLN A 239 14.81 9.86 -13.11
C GLN A 239 15.59 8.65 -12.61
N GLU A 240 16.72 8.85 -11.95
CA GLU A 240 17.48 7.75 -11.35
C GLU A 240 16.67 7.06 -10.25
N LEU A 241 16.01 7.82 -9.37
CA LEU A 241 15.19 7.26 -8.28
C LEU A 241 14.03 6.42 -8.81
N MET A 242 13.38 6.85 -9.89
CA MET A 242 12.29 6.11 -10.53
C MET A 242 12.74 4.79 -11.14
N GLN A 243 14.03 4.60 -11.41
CA GLN A 243 14.58 3.36 -11.98
C GLN A 243 15.05 2.37 -10.92
N ILE A 244 15.03 2.74 -9.64
CA ILE A 244 15.45 1.86 -8.55
C ILE A 244 14.35 0.83 -8.28
N PRO A 245 14.60 -0.48 -8.44
CA PRO A 245 13.56 -1.50 -8.29
C PRO A 245 12.85 -1.46 -6.93
N GLN A 246 13.59 -1.15 -5.86
CA GLN A 246 13.05 -1.03 -4.49
C GLN A 246 12.07 0.14 -4.31
N LEU A 247 12.11 1.16 -5.17
CA LEU A 247 11.18 2.29 -5.16
C LEU A 247 10.09 2.15 -6.22
N ASP A 248 10.42 1.61 -7.39
CA ASP A 248 9.48 1.34 -8.47
C ASP A 248 8.35 0.38 -8.01
N GLU A 249 8.71 -0.65 -7.22
CA GLU A 249 7.72 -1.57 -6.67
C GLU A 249 6.67 -0.88 -5.80
N LEU A 250 7.05 0.22 -5.12
CA LEU A 250 6.21 0.95 -4.17
C LEU A 250 5.21 1.91 -4.85
N GLN A 251 5.41 2.23 -6.13
CA GLN A 251 4.53 3.13 -6.91
C GLN A 251 4.26 4.48 -6.23
N LEU A 252 5.27 5.08 -5.61
CA LEU A 252 5.17 6.33 -4.86
C LEU A 252 5.08 7.56 -5.76
N ASP A 253 4.44 8.63 -5.29
CA ASP A 253 4.59 9.97 -5.88
C ASP A 253 5.92 10.59 -5.39
N LEU A 254 7.03 10.12 -5.97
CA LEU A 254 8.38 10.55 -5.59
C LEU A 254 8.57 12.07 -5.71
N SER A 255 7.96 12.72 -6.70
CA SER A 255 8.04 14.17 -6.84
C SER A 255 7.42 14.89 -5.65
N LEU A 256 6.24 14.45 -5.20
CA LEU A 256 5.57 15.02 -4.04
C LEU A 256 6.37 14.79 -2.75
N LEU A 257 6.85 13.56 -2.54
CA LEU A 257 7.64 13.20 -1.36
C LEU A 257 8.94 14.01 -1.28
N LEU A 258 9.72 14.04 -2.36
CA LEU A 258 11.01 14.75 -2.40
C LEU A 258 10.80 16.25 -2.14
N ASN A 259 9.84 16.89 -2.81
CA ASN A 259 9.53 18.29 -2.57
C ASN A 259 9.15 18.56 -1.11
N LYS A 260 8.39 17.64 -0.50
CA LYS A 260 7.94 17.81 0.87
C LYS A 260 9.08 17.61 1.88
N LEU A 261 9.93 16.62 1.67
CA LEU A 261 11.11 16.35 2.48
C LEU A 261 12.10 17.52 2.41
N ALA A 262 12.34 18.07 1.22
CA ALA A 262 13.22 19.22 1.01
C ALA A 262 12.72 20.47 1.75
N ARG A 263 11.41 20.78 1.64
CA ARG A 263 10.78 21.90 2.37
C ARG A 263 10.81 21.73 3.90
N LYS A 264 11.00 20.51 4.38
CA LYS A 264 11.16 20.20 5.82
C LYS A 264 12.63 20.06 6.22
N SER A 265 13.56 20.34 5.31
CA SER A 265 15.01 20.22 5.54
C SER A 265 15.47 18.81 5.94
N LEU A 266 14.71 17.78 5.55
CA LEU A 266 15.08 16.37 5.76
C LEU A 266 15.99 15.87 4.64
N ILE A 267 15.98 16.55 3.49
CA ILE A 267 16.89 16.35 2.36
C ILE A 267 17.27 17.71 1.80
N ARG A 268 18.33 17.76 0.99
CA ARG A 268 18.83 18.95 0.30
C ARG A 268 18.58 18.85 -1.20
N GLU A 269 18.14 19.96 -1.78
CA GLU A 269 18.04 20.15 -3.23
C GLU A 269 19.32 20.77 -3.76
N ILE A 270 19.90 20.14 -4.78
CA ILE A 270 21.10 20.60 -5.48
C ILE A 270 20.72 20.91 -6.92
N VAL A 271 21.11 22.09 -7.37
CA VAL A 271 20.90 22.55 -8.74
C VAL A 271 22.15 22.24 -9.55
N GLN A 272 22.01 21.44 -10.60
CA GLN A 272 23.10 21.10 -11.52
C GLN A 272 22.73 21.55 -12.94
N ALA A 273 23.67 22.17 -13.66
CA ALA A 273 23.48 22.48 -15.08
C ALA A 273 23.34 21.18 -15.88
N SER A 274 22.42 21.16 -16.84
CA SER A 274 22.32 20.05 -17.78
C SER A 274 23.57 19.98 -18.66
N ASP A 275 23.99 18.76 -19.03
CA ASP A 275 25.12 18.54 -19.95
C ASP A 275 24.79 18.96 -21.41
N ASP A 276 23.53 19.32 -21.69
CA ASP A 276 23.10 19.77 -23.01
C ASP A 276 23.44 21.25 -23.24
N ALA A 277 24.47 21.49 -24.06
CA ALA A 277 25.14 22.77 -24.25
C ALA A 277 24.23 23.89 -24.80
N ASP A 278 23.10 23.55 -25.42
CA ASP A 278 22.11 24.51 -25.94
C ASP A 278 20.95 24.79 -24.97
N SER A 279 20.94 24.16 -23.79
CA SER A 279 19.88 24.31 -22.81
C SER A 279 20.39 25.01 -21.55
N LEU A 280 19.82 26.19 -21.23
CA LEU A 280 19.95 26.80 -19.90
C LEU A 280 19.16 26.01 -18.83
N LEU A 281 18.96 24.70 -19.03
CA LEU A 281 18.16 23.87 -18.16
C LEU A 281 18.98 23.49 -16.93
N LEU A 282 18.40 23.80 -15.78
CA LEU A 282 18.91 23.42 -14.48
C LEU A 282 18.13 22.19 -14.01
N GLN A 283 18.84 21.11 -13.72
CA GLN A 283 18.28 19.90 -13.15
C GLN A 283 18.34 19.94 -11.62
N LEU A 284 17.24 19.56 -10.97
CA LEU A 284 17.23 19.32 -9.53
C LEU A 284 17.68 17.89 -9.23
N LYS A 285 18.59 17.79 -8.26
CA LYS A 285 19.02 16.53 -7.65
C LYS A 285 18.86 16.61 -6.13
N TYR A 286 18.80 15.45 -5.49
CA TYR A 286 18.44 15.29 -4.09
C TYR A 286 19.50 14.48 -3.36
N THR A 287 19.90 14.94 -2.18
CA THR A 287 20.80 14.23 -1.28
C THR A 287 20.37 14.48 0.17
N VAL A 288 20.89 13.74 1.14
CA VAL A 288 20.67 14.04 2.56
C VAL A 288 21.68 15.08 3.02
#